data_AF-A2BKK9-F1
#
_entry.id   AF-A2BKK9-F1
#
_cell.length_a   1.000
_cell.length_b   1.000
_cell.length_c   1.000
_cell.angle_alpha   90.00
_cell.angle_beta   90.00
_cell.angle_gamma   90.00
#
_symmetry.space_group_name_H-M   'P 1'
#
loop_
_entity.id
_entity.type
_entity.pdbx_description
1 polymer ?
#
loop_
_entity_poly.entity_id
_entity_poly.type
_entity_poly.pdbx_seq_one_letter_code
_entity_poly.pdbx_strand_id
1 'polypeptide(L)'
;MSRITRQRLEELRARLVLETGKRYTIQEIVDAAVAIAARMRDELLRELGAWEPLSRDEAEKLLDMYSIDLPVEDVEEDIDKVLYGELTG
;
A
#
# COMPACT_ATOMS: atom_id res chain seq x y z
N MET A 1 -5.00 -7.23 -19.13
CA MET A 1 -4.40 -8.37 -18.39
C MET A 1 -3.86 -9.38 -19.38
N SER A 2 -2.59 -9.81 -19.23
CA SER A 2 -1.97 -10.78 -20.15
C SER A 2 -2.57 -12.19 -20.00
N ARG A 3 -2.38 -13.06 -21.01
CA ARG A 3 -2.80 -14.47 -20.94
C ARG A 3 -2.14 -15.20 -19.76
N ILE A 4 -0.86 -14.94 -19.52
CA ILE A 4 -0.08 -15.52 -18.41
C ILE A 4 -0.66 -15.06 -17.06
N THR A 5 -0.96 -13.76 -16.92
CA THR A 5 -1.57 -13.22 -15.70
C THR A 5 -2.94 -13.85 -15.43
N ARG A 6 -3.76 -14.02 -16.47
CA ARG A 6 -5.05 -14.69 -16.34
C ARG A 6 -4.89 -16.14 -15.90
N GLN A 7 -3.96 -16.88 -16.49
CA GLN A 7 -3.67 -18.27 -16.08
C GLN A 7 -3.26 -18.35 -14.60
N ARG A 8 -2.37 -17.46 -14.14
CA ARG A 8 -1.94 -17.40 -12.73
C ARG A 8 -3.11 -17.11 -11.78
N LEU A 9 -4.02 -16.20 -12.15
CA LEU A 9 -5.20 -15.92 -11.34
C LEU A 9 -6.18 -17.11 -11.29
N GLU A 10 -6.32 -17.84 -12.39
CA GLU A 10 -7.15 -19.06 -12.42
C GLU A 10 -6.56 -20.17 -11.55
N GLU A 11 -5.24 -20.37 -11.60
CA GLU A 11 -4.55 -21.31 -10.72
C GLU A 11 -4.67 -20.91 -9.25
N LEU A 12 -4.50 -19.62 -8.93
CA LEU A 12 -4.69 -19.09 -7.58
C LEU A 12 -6.12 -19.32 -7.09
N ARG A 13 -7.12 -19.03 -7.93
CA ARG A 13 -8.53 -19.29 -7.62
C ARG A 13 -8.78 -20.77 -7.29
N ALA A 14 -8.24 -21.68 -8.10
CA ALA A 14 -8.39 -23.11 -7.85
C ALA A 14 -7.79 -23.53 -6.50
N ARG A 15 -6.60 -23.01 -6.15
CA ARG A 15 -5.97 -23.26 -4.84
C ARG A 15 -6.80 -22.74 -3.69
N LEU A 16 -7.31 -21.50 -3.78
CA LEU A 16 -8.17 -20.91 -2.75
C LEU A 16 -9.46 -21.71 -2.52
N VAL A 17 -10.03 -22.30 -3.59
CA VAL A 17 -11.17 -23.20 -3.47
C VAL A 17 -10.79 -24.47 -2.70
N LEU A 18 -9.64 -25.07 -2.98
CA LEU A 18 -9.17 -26.27 -2.29
C LEU A 18 -8.87 -26.01 -0.81
N GLU A 19 -8.26 -24.87 -0.49
CA GLU A 19 -7.85 -24.54 0.88
C GLU A 19 -9.02 -24.07 1.75
N THR A 20 -9.95 -23.30 1.19
CA THR A 20 -11.04 -22.67 1.96
C THR A 20 -12.40 -23.33 1.78
N GLY A 21 -12.55 -24.20 0.79
CA GLY A 21 -13.83 -24.81 0.40
C GLY A 21 -14.83 -23.83 -0.25
N LYS A 22 -14.45 -22.56 -0.45
CA LYS A 22 -15.33 -21.51 -0.99
C LYS A 22 -14.95 -21.12 -2.41
N ARG A 23 -15.94 -20.80 -3.23
CA ARG A 23 -15.73 -20.24 -4.57
C ARG A 23 -15.54 -18.73 -4.47
N TYR A 24 -14.55 -18.23 -5.19
CA TYR A 24 -14.29 -16.82 -5.37
C TYR A 24 -14.36 -16.46 -6.85
N THR A 25 -14.81 -15.25 -7.14
CA THR A 25 -14.67 -14.62 -8.45
C THR A 25 -13.24 -14.11 -8.62
N ILE A 26 -12.82 -13.93 -9.88
CA ILE A 26 -11.52 -13.32 -10.17
C ILE A 26 -11.47 -11.89 -9.64
N GLN A 27 -12.58 -11.16 -9.65
CA GLN A 27 -12.63 -9.79 -9.14
C GLN A 27 -12.37 -9.73 -7.63
N GLU A 28 -13.01 -10.60 -6.83
CA GLU A 28 -12.77 -10.65 -5.38
C GLU A 28 -11.30 -10.95 -5.04
N ILE A 29 -10.66 -11.85 -5.81
CA ILE A 29 -9.24 -12.17 -5.63
C ILE A 29 -8.36 -10.97 -5.98
N VAL A 30 -8.67 -10.25 -7.06
CA VAL A 30 -7.94 -9.03 -7.46
C VAL A 30 -8.11 -7.93 -6.40
N ASP A 31 -9.32 -7.70 -5.92
CA ASP A 31 -9.60 -6.67 -4.92
C ASP A 31 -8.83 -6.96 -3.61
N ALA A 32 -8.83 -8.22 -3.17
CA ALA A 32 -8.05 -8.65 -2.02
C ALA A 32 -6.54 -8.47 -2.24
N ALA A 33 -6.02 -8.86 -3.40
CA ALA A 33 -4.61 -8.71 -3.74
C ALA A 33 -4.18 -7.24 -3.78
N VAL A 34 -4.99 -6.35 -4.36
CA VAL A 34 -4.75 -4.90 -4.38
C VAL A 34 -4.77 -4.33 -2.97
N ALA A 35 -5.73 -4.73 -2.14
CA ALA A 35 -5.79 -4.28 -0.75
C ALA A 35 -4.59 -4.75 0.10
N ILE A 36 -4.03 -5.92 -0.19
CA ILE A 36 -2.79 -6.41 0.43
C ILE A 36 -1.61 -5.58 -0.07
N ALA A 37 -1.47 -5.40 -1.37
CA ALA A 37 -0.38 -4.64 -1.97
C ALA A 37 -0.36 -3.16 -1.52
N ALA A 38 -1.53 -2.55 -1.31
CA ALA A 38 -1.65 -1.21 -0.76
C ALA A 38 -1.14 -1.12 0.69
N ARG A 39 -1.38 -2.16 1.51
CA ARG A 39 -0.85 -2.25 2.88
C ARG A 39 0.63 -2.58 2.92
N MET A 40 1.11 -3.35 1.94
CA MET A 40 2.50 -3.79 1.81
C MET A 40 3.23 -2.98 0.73
N ARG A 41 3.09 -1.64 0.80
CA ARG A 41 3.58 -0.71 -0.23
C ARG A 41 5.05 -0.93 -0.58
N ASP A 42 5.90 -1.15 0.42
CA ASP A 42 7.34 -1.31 0.21
C ASP A 42 7.68 -2.60 -0.55
N GLU A 43 6.95 -3.68 -0.30
CA GLU A 43 7.11 -4.93 -1.04
C GLU A 43 6.62 -4.78 -2.48
N LEU A 44 5.49 -4.10 -2.69
CA LEU A 44 5.01 -3.76 -4.02
C LEU A 44 6.04 -2.93 -4.79
N LEU A 45 6.67 -1.92 -4.15
CA LEU A 45 7.71 -1.10 -4.77
C LEU A 45 8.95 -1.92 -5.15
N ARG A 46 9.35 -2.88 -4.32
CA ARG A 46 10.45 -3.82 -4.64
C ARG A 46 10.11 -4.68 -5.85
N GLU A 47 8.90 -5.26 -5.90
CA GLU A 47 8.45 -6.10 -7.01
C GLU A 47 8.32 -5.33 -8.33
N LEU A 48 7.93 -4.05 -8.27
CA LEU A 48 7.88 -3.17 -9.44
C LEU A 48 9.27 -2.70 -9.90
N GLY A 49 10.34 -3.01 -9.16
CA GLY A 49 11.67 -2.48 -9.40
C GLY A 49 11.75 -0.95 -9.30
N ALA A 50 10.78 -0.33 -8.63
CA ALA A 50 10.58 1.12 -8.59
C ALA A 50 11.11 1.76 -7.30
N TRP A 51 11.78 0.99 -6.44
CA TRP A 51 12.49 1.54 -5.30
C TRP A 51 13.88 2.00 -5.71
N GLU A 52 13.99 3.26 -6.14
CA GLU A 52 15.23 4.03 -6.05
C GLU A 52 15.11 4.94 -4.82
N PRO A 53 15.96 4.80 -3.79
CA PRO A 53 16.01 5.80 -2.74
C PRO A 53 16.37 7.14 -3.39
N LEU A 54 15.58 8.18 -3.09
CA LEU A 54 15.87 9.54 -3.54
C LEU A 54 17.31 9.86 -3.15
N SER A 55 18.08 10.44 -4.08
CA SER A 55 19.36 11.01 -3.71
C SER A 55 19.15 12.10 -2.66
N ARG A 56 20.17 12.36 -1.84
CA ARG A 56 20.10 13.39 -0.78
C ARG A 56 19.62 14.73 -1.32
N ASP A 57 20.07 15.09 -2.51
CA ASP A 57 19.72 16.34 -3.20
C ASP A 57 18.25 16.36 -3.69
N GLU A 58 17.69 15.21 -4.10
CA GLU A 58 16.29 15.09 -4.49
C GLU A 58 15.35 15.08 -3.28
N ALA A 59 15.78 14.45 -2.19
CA ALA A 59 15.07 14.46 -0.92
C ALA A 59 15.03 15.87 -0.31
N GLU A 60 16.16 16.60 -0.32
CA GLU A 60 16.23 18.01 0.13
C GLU A 60 15.34 18.91 -0.74
N LYS A 61 15.35 18.76 -2.07
CA LYS A 61 14.45 19.52 -2.95
C LYS A 61 12.97 19.23 -2.69
N LEU A 62 12.62 17.98 -2.44
CA LEU A 62 11.23 17.63 -2.11
C LEU A 62 10.84 18.17 -0.74
N LEU A 63 11.72 18.10 0.26
CA LEU A 63 11.50 18.73 1.56
C LEU A 63 11.30 20.24 1.42
N ASP A 64 12.10 20.93 0.62
CA ASP A 64 11.94 22.37 0.36
C ASP A 64 10.63 22.66 -0.39
N MET A 65 10.22 21.79 -1.34
CA MET A 65 8.96 21.94 -2.07
C MET A 65 7.72 21.71 -1.21
N TYR A 66 7.78 20.81 -0.23
CA TYR A 66 6.66 20.52 0.69
C TYR A 66 6.71 21.32 1.99
N SER A 67 7.82 22.02 2.28
CA SER A 67 7.95 22.91 3.46
C SER A 67 7.34 24.31 3.23
N ILE A 68 6.44 24.47 2.26
CA ILE A 68 5.71 25.72 2.07
C ILE A 68 4.65 25.82 3.17
N ASP A 69 4.98 26.60 4.19
CA ASP A 69 4.11 27.29 5.15
C ASP A 69 2.68 26.74 5.27
N LEU A 70 2.54 25.59 5.93
CA LEU A 70 1.29 25.30 6.61
C LEU A 70 1.23 26.25 7.81
N PRO A 71 0.23 27.15 7.91
CA PRO A 71 0.08 27.97 9.10
C PRO A 71 -0.17 27.02 10.28
N VAL A 72 0.83 26.94 11.15
CA VAL A 72 0.82 26.13 12.37
C VAL A 72 -0.08 26.84 13.38
N GLU A 73 -1.38 26.84 13.14
CA GLU A 73 -2.36 26.98 14.21
C GLU A 73 -2.70 25.55 14.67
N ASP A 74 -2.20 25.22 15.86
CA ASP A 74 -2.61 24.09 16.72
C ASP A 74 -2.45 22.67 16.18
N VAL A 75 -1.21 22.24 15.87
CA VAL A 75 -0.92 20.83 15.48
C VAL A 75 -0.26 20.00 16.59
N GLU A 76 -0.01 20.57 17.78
CA GLU A 76 0.50 19.78 18.90
C GLU A 76 -0.54 18.78 19.45
N GLU A 77 -1.84 19.02 19.29
CA GLU A 77 -2.88 18.05 19.70
C GLU A 77 -3.21 16.99 18.62
N ASP A 78 -2.89 17.23 17.35
CA ASP A 78 -3.33 16.36 16.25
C ASP A 78 -2.29 15.32 15.79
N ILE A 79 -1.00 15.51 16.08
CA ILE A 79 0.04 14.52 15.73
C ILE A 79 -0.06 13.27 16.63
N ASP A 80 -0.38 13.45 17.91
CA ASP A 80 -0.50 12.33 18.85
C ASP A 80 -1.68 11.39 18.51
N LYS A 81 -2.77 11.91 17.92
CA LYS A 81 -3.89 11.08 17.46
C LYS A 81 -3.58 10.24 16.22
N VAL A 82 -2.72 10.72 15.33
CA VAL A 82 -2.35 10.00 14.10
C VAL A 82 -1.30 8.92 14.38
N LEU A 83 -0.39 9.17 15.32
CA LEU A 83 0.62 8.18 15.71
C LEU A 83 0.13 7.16 16.76
N TYR A 84 -0.80 7.55 17.65
CA TYR A 84 -1.26 6.72 18.77
C TYR A 84 -2.78 6.77 18.96
N GLY A 85 -3.55 6.41 17.92
CA GLY A 85 -5.01 6.33 17.97
C GLY A 85 -5.54 5.73 19.29
N GLU A 86 -6.28 6.58 20.02
CA GLU A 86 -7.02 6.38 21.28
C GLU A 86 -6.72 5.09 22.07
N LEU A 87 -5.83 5.20 23.06
CA LEU A 87 -5.93 4.39 24.27
C LEU A 87 -6.55 5.22 25.39
N THR A 88 -7.88 5.15 25.41
CA THR A 88 -8.76 5.31 26.57
C THR A 88 -8.13 4.90 27.90
N GLY A 89 -8.27 5.74 28.92
CA GLY A 89 -7.90 5.48 30.32
C GLY A 89 -8.04 6.70 31.21
#